data_AF-A0A9D7NTR9-F1
#
_entry.id   AF-A0A9D7NTR9-F1
#
_cell.length_a   1.000
_cell.length_b   1.000
_cell.length_c   1.000
_cell.angle_alpha   90.00
_cell.angle_beta   90.00
_cell.angle_gamma   90.00
#
_symmetry.space_group_name_H-M   'P 1'
#
loop_
_entity.id
_entity.type
_entity.pdbx_description
1 polymer ?
#
loop_
_entity_poly.entity_id
_entity_poly.type
_entity_poly.pdbx_seq_one_letter_code
_entity_poly.pdbx_strand_id
1 'polypeptide(L)'
;MNTTDEHYVSPADPNPVDPDPVDFSSFVDGFVHEVKGYLSAQREHVMLKGSHIFAVLMANAFQQVATFSGFVIAGLFSGVSLALYLGDMLASYPLGFLITAAVVLLLSSGFHLWWTHGGRDRFILSRINDLNDAEENV
;
A
#
# COMPACT_ATOMS: atom_id res chain seq x y z
N MET A 1 85.98 -27.52 -35.00
CA MET A 1 85.46 -26.28 -34.36
C MET A 1 84.04 -26.57 -33.93
N ASN A 2 83.88 -26.91 -32.65
CA ASN A 2 82.61 -27.22 -32.01
C ASN A 2 82.58 -26.37 -30.73
N THR A 3 81.70 -25.38 -30.68
CA THR A 3 81.57 -24.44 -29.56
C THR A 3 80.57 -25.01 -28.56
N THR A 4 81.09 -25.52 -27.45
CA THR A 4 80.32 -25.90 -26.26
C THR A 4 79.98 -24.62 -25.50
N ASP A 5 78.79 -24.09 -25.68
CA ASP A 5 78.23 -23.04 -24.80
C ASP A 5 77.66 -23.73 -23.55
N GLU A 6 78.46 -23.78 -22.49
CA GLU A 6 77.99 -24.17 -21.17
C GLU A 6 77.23 -23.00 -20.55
N HIS A 7 75.90 -23.00 -20.72
CA HIS A 7 75.00 -22.13 -19.97
C HIS A 7 75.09 -22.47 -18.47
N TYR A 8 75.87 -21.68 -17.74
CA TYR A 8 75.94 -21.71 -16.28
C TYR A 8 74.61 -21.18 -15.71
N VAL A 9 73.69 -22.07 -15.35
CA VAL A 9 72.48 -21.72 -14.60
C VAL A 9 72.90 -21.47 -13.14
N SER A 10 72.93 -20.20 -12.76
CA SER A 10 73.18 -19.78 -11.38
C SER A 10 72.20 -20.47 -10.42
N PRO A 11 72.66 -21.04 -9.29
CA PRO A 11 71.77 -21.72 -8.36
C PRO A 11 70.81 -20.71 -7.73
N ALA A 12 69.54 -21.07 -7.75
CA ALA A 12 68.43 -20.57 -6.94
C ALA A 12 68.82 -19.52 -5.88
N ASP A 13 68.40 -18.29 -6.12
CA ASP A 13 68.24 -17.29 -5.07
C ASP A 13 67.11 -17.74 -4.13
N PRO A 14 67.36 -18.05 -2.85
CA PRO A 14 66.33 -18.42 -1.90
C PRO A 14 65.78 -17.14 -1.28
N ASN A 15 65.20 -16.26 -2.10
CA ASN A 15 64.39 -15.19 -1.54
C ASN A 15 63.08 -15.83 -1.07
N PRO A 16 62.74 -15.76 0.23
CA PRO A 16 61.45 -16.22 0.71
C PRO A 16 60.38 -15.43 -0.06
N VAL A 17 59.49 -16.14 -0.74
CA VAL A 17 58.27 -15.53 -1.27
C VAL A 17 57.50 -15.07 -0.03
N ASP A 18 57.63 -13.78 0.29
CA ASP A 18 56.80 -13.15 1.30
C ASP A 18 55.34 -13.45 0.94
N PRO A 19 54.54 -14.03 1.85
CA PRO A 19 53.14 -14.27 1.56
C PRO A 19 52.49 -12.92 1.26
N ASP A 20 51.91 -12.79 0.06
CA ASP A 20 51.17 -11.61 -0.36
C ASP A 20 50.27 -11.15 0.80
N PRO A 21 50.30 -9.86 1.18
CA PRO A 21 49.49 -9.37 2.27
C PRO A 21 48.04 -9.64 1.92
N VAL A 22 47.35 -10.42 2.77
CA VAL A 22 45.94 -10.76 2.60
C VAL A 22 45.16 -9.47 2.36
N ASP A 23 44.73 -9.26 1.12
CA ASP A 23 44.16 -7.99 0.69
C ASP A 23 42.69 -7.92 1.09
N PHE A 24 42.48 -7.70 2.38
CA PHE A 24 41.16 -7.54 3.00
C PHE A 24 40.34 -6.44 2.35
N SER A 25 40.97 -5.47 1.67
CA SER A 25 40.27 -4.42 0.93
C SER A 25 39.42 -5.01 -0.21
N SER A 26 39.99 -5.95 -0.97
CA SER A 26 39.29 -6.58 -2.10
C SER A 26 38.09 -7.45 -1.64
N PHE A 27 38.22 -8.11 -0.49
CA PHE A 27 37.15 -8.90 0.11
C PHE A 27 36.02 -8.01 0.64
N VAL A 28 36.37 -6.91 1.32
CA VAL A 28 35.39 -5.94 1.82
C VAL A 28 34.67 -5.25 0.66
N ASP A 29 35.37 -4.87 -0.41
CA ASP A 29 34.74 -4.26 -1.59
C ASP A 29 33.78 -5.23 -2.30
N GLY A 30 34.16 -6.51 -2.43
CA GLY A 30 33.27 -7.55 -2.96
C GLY A 30 32.01 -7.72 -2.12
N PHE A 31 32.15 -7.79 -0.80
CA PHE A 31 31.03 -7.93 0.13
C PHE A 31 30.11 -6.70 0.12
N VAL A 32 30.67 -5.49 0.09
CA VAL A 32 29.91 -4.24 0.00
C VAL A 32 29.15 -4.18 -1.33
N HIS A 33 29.74 -4.64 -2.43
CA HIS A 33 29.08 -4.68 -3.73
C HIS A 33 27.89 -5.65 -3.74
N GLU A 34 28.05 -6.84 -3.17
CA GLU A 34 26.97 -7.84 -3.04
C GLU A 34 25.84 -7.35 -2.12
N VAL A 35 26.16 -6.79 -0.95
CA VAL A 35 25.16 -6.23 -0.02
C VAL A 35 24.39 -5.09 -0.68
N LYS A 36 25.07 -4.21 -1.41
CA LYS A 36 24.43 -3.10 -2.12
C LYS A 36 23.54 -3.61 -3.25
N GLY A 37 23.95 -4.65 -3.98
CA GLY A 37 23.12 -5.32 -4.99
C GLY A 37 21.85 -5.92 -4.39
N TYR A 38 21.99 -6.63 -3.27
CA TYR A 38 20.87 -7.23 -2.54
C TYR A 38 19.89 -6.17 -2.01
N LEU A 39 20.40 -5.08 -1.42
CA LEU A 39 19.59 -3.99 -0.89
C LEU A 39 18.83 -3.25 -2.00
N SER A 40 19.44 -3.11 -3.18
CA SER A 40 18.82 -2.49 -4.36
C SER A 40 17.67 -3.35 -4.89
N ALA A 41 17.89 -4.65 -5.03
CA ALA A 41 16.86 -5.60 -5.47
C ALA A 41 15.71 -5.70 -4.46
N GLN A 42 16.01 -5.68 -3.16
CA GLN A 42 15.00 -5.71 -2.10
C GLN A 42 14.19 -4.40 -2.08
N ARG A 43 14.83 -3.25 -2.29
CA ARG A 43 14.15 -1.95 -2.40
C ARG A 43 13.19 -1.93 -3.60
N GLU A 44 13.61 -2.44 -4.75
CA GLU A 44 12.77 -2.47 -5.95
C GLU A 44 11.56 -3.40 -5.76
N HIS A 45 11.76 -4.57 -5.15
CA HIS A 45 10.66 -5.46 -4.76
C HIS A 45 9.69 -4.82 -3.75
N VAL A 46 10.19 -4.11 -2.73
CA VAL A 46 9.36 -3.41 -1.75
C VAL A 46 8.64 -2.23 -2.39
N MET A 47 9.25 -1.53 -3.34
CA MET A 47 8.65 -0.39 -4.02
C MET A 47 7.53 -0.82 -4.99
N LEU A 48 7.71 -1.91 -5.73
CA LEU A 48 6.65 -2.49 -6.58
C LEU A 48 5.49 -3.08 -5.75
N LYS A 49 5.78 -3.76 -4.64
CA LYS A 49 4.74 -4.27 -3.74
C LYS A 49 4.00 -3.13 -3.03
N GLY A 50 4.74 -2.12 -2.57
CA GLY A 50 4.19 -0.93 -1.94
C GLY A 50 3.28 -0.14 -2.88
N SER A 51 3.66 0.01 -4.16
CA SER A 51 2.83 0.72 -5.14
C SER A 51 1.53 -0.03 -5.46
N HIS A 52 1.56 -1.37 -5.54
CA HIS A 52 0.37 -2.19 -5.75
C HIS A 52 -0.61 -2.09 -4.57
N ILE A 53 -0.12 -2.25 -3.33
CA ILE A 53 -0.96 -2.12 -2.12
C ILE A 53 -1.55 -0.71 -2.03
N PHE A 54 -0.74 0.32 -2.31
CA PHE A 54 -1.20 1.70 -2.30
C PHE A 54 -2.26 1.97 -3.37
N ALA A 55 -2.08 1.42 -4.58
CA ALA A 55 -3.04 1.54 -5.67
C ALA A 55 -4.38 0.86 -5.35
N VAL A 56 -4.35 -0.35 -4.77
CA VAL A 56 -5.58 -1.07 -4.35
C VAL A 56 -6.29 -0.34 -3.21
N LEU A 57 -5.53 0.16 -2.22
CA LEU A 57 -6.11 0.93 -1.12
C LEU A 57 -6.77 2.22 -1.63
N MET A 58 -6.10 2.93 -2.54
CA MET A 58 -6.68 4.12 -3.17
C MET A 58 -7.90 3.81 -4.02
N ALA A 59 -7.86 2.76 -4.85
CA ALA A 59 -9.01 2.37 -5.66
C ALA A 59 -10.23 2.07 -4.79
N ASN A 60 -10.05 1.32 -3.69
CA ASN A 60 -11.12 1.04 -2.73
C ASN A 60 -11.61 2.31 -2.02
N ALA A 61 -10.72 3.22 -1.65
CA ALA A 61 -11.10 4.50 -1.05
C ALA A 61 -11.92 5.35 -2.03
N PHE A 62 -11.46 5.49 -3.29
CA PHE A 62 -12.19 6.21 -4.33
C PHE A 62 -13.56 5.58 -4.61
N GLN A 63 -13.65 4.26 -4.69
CA GLN A 63 -14.93 3.58 -4.88
C GLN A 63 -15.90 3.84 -3.72
N GLN A 64 -15.42 3.79 -2.48
CA GLN A 64 -16.23 4.10 -1.30
C GLN A 64 -16.71 5.55 -1.30
N VAL A 65 -15.81 6.50 -1.58
CA VAL A 65 -16.15 7.93 -1.67
C VAL A 65 -17.16 8.18 -2.79
N ALA A 66 -16.94 7.59 -3.98
CA ALA A 66 -17.84 7.74 -5.11
C ALA A 66 -19.24 7.17 -4.79
N THR A 67 -19.31 5.98 -4.23
CA THR A 67 -20.58 5.33 -3.83
C THR A 67 -21.31 6.17 -2.78
N PHE A 68 -20.59 6.62 -1.75
CA PHE A 68 -21.16 7.45 -0.69
C PHE A 68 -21.67 8.79 -1.23
N SER A 69 -20.87 9.47 -2.06
CA SER A 69 -21.28 10.74 -2.67
C SER A 69 -22.51 10.59 -3.56
N GLY A 70 -22.59 9.53 -4.37
CA GLY A 70 -23.76 9.21 -5.18
C GLY A 70 -25.00 8.96 -4.33
N PHE A 71 -24.84 8.23 -3.22
CA PHE A 71 -25.95 7.97 -2.28
C PHE A 71 -26.48 9.25 -1.62
N VAL A 72 -25.58 10.16 -1.23
CA VAL A 72 -25.95 11.46 -0.66
C VAL A 72 -26.71 12.32 -1.67
N ILE A 73 -26.22 12.42 -2.91
CA ILE A 73 -26.88 13.19 -3.97
C ILE A 73 -28.26 12.60 -4.30
N ALA A 74 -28.34 11.28 -4.46
CA ALA A 74 -29.61 10.60 -4.71
C ALA A 74 -30.61 10.80 -3.56
N GLY A 75 -30.13 10.74 -2.30
CA GLY A 75 -30.94 11.01 -1.11
C GLY A 75 -31.47 12.45 -1.07
N LEU A 76 -30.65 13.44 -1.43
CA LEU A 76 -31.06 14.85 -1.53
C LEU A 76 -32.15 15.04 -2.58
N PHE A 77 -31.97 14.51 -3.79
CA PHE A 77 -32.97 14.60 -4.86
C PHE A 77 -34.26 13.88 -4.48
N SER A 78 -34.17 12.68 -3.92
CA SER A 78 -35.34 11.93 -3.45
C SER A 78 -36.08 12.67 -2.34
N GLY A 79 -35.36 13.31 -1.40
CA GLY A 79 -35.95 14.10 -0.32
C GLY A 79 -36.69 15.32 -0.87
N VAL A 80 -36.07 16.09 -1.76
CA VAL A 80 -36.73 17.25 -2.38
C VAL A 80 -37.97 16.83 -3.16
N SER A 81 -37.89 15.75 -3.94
CA SER A 81 -39.03 15.21 -4.68
C SER A 81 -40.17 14.78 -3.75
N LEU A 82 -39.85 14.10 -2.64
CA LEU A 82 -40.83 13.67 -1.65
C LEU A 82 -41.50 14.87 -0.95
N ALA A 83 -40.72 15.90 -0.60
CA ALA A 83 -41.23 17.13 0.01
C ALA A 83 -42.20 17.88 -0.91
N LEU A 84 -41.89 17.95 -2.21
CA LEU A 84 -42.77 18.57 -3.19
C LEU A 84 -44.06 17.75 -3.37
N TYR A 85 -43.94 16.42 -3.49
CA TYR A 85 -45.09 15.53 -3.63
C TYR A 85 -46.04 15.61 -2.42
N LEU A 86 -45.50 15.56 -1.20
CA LEU A 86 -46.30 15.75 0.01
C LEU A 86 -46.84 17.18 0.12
N GLY A 87 -46.06 18.18 -0.27
CA GLY A 87 -46.48 19.58 -0.27
C GLY A 87 -47.72 19.80 -1.13
N ASP A 88 -47.74 19.22 -2.33
CA ASP A 88 -48.88 19.25 -3.23
C ASP A 88 -50.07 18.46 -2.65
N MET A 89 -49.83 17.29 -2.04
CA MET A 89 -50.90 16.48 -1.43
C MET A 89 -51.56 17.16 -0.22
N LEU A 90 -50.78 17.89 0.59
CA LEU A 90 -51.26 18.60 1.77
C LEU A 90 -51.73 20.04 1.47
N ALA A 91 -51.70 20.46 0.19
CA ALA A 91 -51.95 21.84 -0.25
C ALA A 91 -51.11 22.89 0.51
N SER A 92 -49.94 22.48 1.02
CA SER A 92 -49.06 23.31 1.84
C SER A 92 -47.61 22.81 1.72
N TYR A 93 -46.82 23.51 0.90
CA TYR A 93 -45.39 23.28 0.73
C TYR A 93 -44.58 23.24 2.03
N PRO A 94 -44.76 24.16 3.01
CA PRO A 94 -43.95 24.11 4.24
C PRO A 94 -44.24 22.85 5.08
N LEU A 95 -45.45 22.32 5.04
CA LEU A 95 -45.83 21.11 5.75
C LEU A 95 -45.21 19.87 5.11
N GLY A 96 -45.17 19.81 3.78
CA GLY A 96 -44.48 18.75 3.03
C GLY A 96 -42.98 18.69 3.35
N PHE A 97 -42.31 19.85 3.41
CA PHE A 97 -40.90 19.92 3.83
C PHE A 97 -40.67 19.45 5.27
N LEU A 98 -41.56 19.82 6.20
CA LEU A 98 -41.43 19.43 7.61
C LEU A 98 -41.53 17.91 7.78
N ILE A 99 -42.49 17.28 7.11
CA ILE A 99 -42.68 15.82 7.18
C ILE A 99 -41.47 15.10 6.59
N THR A 100 -40.98 15.54 5.41
CA THR A 100 -39.78 14.95 4.81
C THR A 100 -38.56 15.12 5.73
N ALA A 101 -38.38 16.29 6.34
CA ALA A 101 -37.30 16.51 7.30
C ALA A 101 -37.40 15.57 8.51
N ALA A 102 -38.61 15.32 9.03
CA ALA A 102 -38.83 14.39 10.12
C ALA A 102 -38.49 12.94 9.71
N VAL A 103 -38.86 12.51 8.51
CA VAL A 103 -38.52 11.19 7.96
C VAL A 103 -37.00 11.02 7.83
N VAL A 104 -36.32 12.03 7.28
CA VAL A 104 -34.85 12.01 7.14
C VAL A 104 -34.16 11.98 8.51
N LEU A 105 -34.66 12.75 9.48
CA LEU A 105 -34.16 12.72 10.86
C LEU A 105 -34.31 11.34 11.50
N LEU A 106 -35.46 10.69 11.27
CA LEU A 106 -35.74 9.35 11.82
C LEU A 106 -34.82 8.29 11.21
N LEU A 107 -34.64 8.32 9.87
CA LEU A 107 -33.67 7.48 9.17
C LEU A 107 -32.23 7.71 9.66
N SER A 108 -31.84 8.98 9.78
CA SER A 108 -30.51 9.37 10.27
C SER A 108 -30.27 8.91 11.70
N SER A 109 -31.26 9.05 12.59
CA SER A 109 -31.19 8.60 13.97
C SER A 109 -31.08 7.07 14.06
N GLY A 110 -31.87 6.35 13.27
CA GLY A 110 -31.77 4.89 13.16
C GLY A 110 -30.39 4.43 12.68
N PHE A 111 -29.86 5.08 11.64
CA PHE A 111 -28.51 4.83 11.15
C PHE A 111 -27.45 5.13 12.20
N HIS A 112 -27.56 6.25 12.91
CA HIS A 112 -26.63 6.62 13.98
C HIS A 112 -26.64 5.60 15.13
N LEU A 113 -27.82 5.14 15.55
CA LEU A 113 -27.94 4.08 16.55
C LEU A 113 -27.30 2.79 16.08
N TRP A 114 -27.58 2.35 14.85
CA TRP A 114 -26.95 1.17 14.26
C TRP A 114 -25.41 1.29 14.18
N TRP A 115 -24.93 2.46 13.77
CA TRP A 115 -23.51 2.76 13.66
C TRP A 115 -22.80 2.69 15.03
N THR A 116 -23.43 3.29 16.05
CA THR A 116 -22.89 3.33 17.42
C THR A 116 -22.99 2.00 18.16
N HIS A 117 -23.94 1.13 17.83
CA HIS A 117 -24.17 -0.14 18.54
C HIS A 117 -23.44 -1.35 17.94
N GLY A 118 -22.80 -1.23 16.77
CA GLY A 118 -22.05 -2.36 16.21
C GLY A 118 -21.58 -2.23 14.76
N GLY A 119 -22.06 -1.21 14.03
CA GLY A 119 -21.54 -0.93 12.69
C GLY A 119 -20.03 -0.64 12.70
N ARG A 120 -19.56 0.11 13.70
CA ARG A 120 -18.15 0.51 13.81
C ARG A 120 -17.22 -0.69 14.06
N ASP A 121 -17.60 -1.58 14.95
CA ASP A 121 -16.77 -2.73 15.33
C ASP A 121 -16.64 -3.72 14.18
N ARG A 122 -17.72 -3.96 13.42
CA ARG A 122 -17.67 -4.81 12.22
C ARG A 122 -16.83 -4.19 11.11
N PHE A 123 -16.87 -2.86 10.94
CA PHE A 123 -16.05 -2.18 9.95
C PHE A 123 -14.56 -2.27 10.29
N ILE A 124 -14.20 -2.09 11.58
CA ILE A 124 -12.81 -2.22 12.03
C ILE A 124 -12.31 -3.67 11.86
N LEU A 125 -13.14 -4.66 12.22
CA LEU A 125 -12.79 -6.08 12.03
C LEU A 125 -12.60 -6.45 10.55
N SER A 126 -13.45 -5.94 9.65
CA SER A 126 -13.28 -6.13 8.21
C SER A 126 -11.94 -5.57 7.71
N ARG A 127 -11.53 -4.39 8.19
CA ARG A 127 -10.24 -3.80 7.80
C ARG A 127 -9.04 -4.59 8.32
N ILE A 128 -9.15 -5.15 9.52
CA ILE A 128 -8.10 -6.01 10.09
C ILE A 128 -8.00 -7.31 9.29
N ASN A 129 -9.12 -7.91 8.92
CA ASN A 129 -9.13 -9.12 8.09
C ASN A 129 -8.53 -8.89 6.70
N ASP A 130 -8.91 -7.80 6.03
CA ASP A 130 -8.36 -7.45 4.72
C ASP A 130 -6.84 -7.25 4.74
N LEU A 131 -6.30 -6.72 5.86
CA LEU A 131 -4.85 -6.55 6.03
C LEU A 131 -4.13 -7.87 6.31
N ASN A 132 -4.74 -8.75 7.11
CA ASN A 132 -4.18 -10.07 7.41
C ASN A 132 -4.15 -10.96 6.15
N ASP A 133 -5.23 -10.97 5.36
CA ASP A 133 -5.31 -11.74 4.11
C ASP A 133 -4.31 -11.24 3.06
N ALA A 134 -3.97 -9.95 3.08
CA ALA A 134 -2.95 -9.38 2.20
C ALA A 134 -1.52 -9.74 2.63
N GLU A 135 -1.28 -10.09 3.89
CA GLU A 135 0.02 -10.55 4.40
C GLU A 135 0.20 -12.06 4.21
N GLU A 136 -0.88 -12.85 4.31
CA GLU A 136 -0.87 -14.31 4.14
C GLU A 136 -0.71 -14.75 2.66
N ASN A 137 -1.10 -13.90 1.70
CA ASN A 137 -0.91 -14.15 0.26
C ASN A 137 0.43 -13.63 -0.30
N VAL A 138 1.39 -13.27 0.55
CA VAL A 138 2.75 -12.80 0.20
C VAL A 138 3.80 -13.84 0.54
#